data_AF-A0AA89CC23-F1
#
_entry.id   AF-A0AA89CC23-F1
#
_cell.length_a   1.000
_cell.length_b   1.000
_cell.length_c   1.000
_cell.angle_alpha   90.00
_cell.angle_beta   90.00
_cell.angle_gamma   90.00
#
_symmetry.space_group_name_H-M   'P 1'
#
loop_
_entity.id
_entity.type
_entity.pdbx_description
1 polymer ?
#
loop_
_entity_poly.entity_id
_entity_poly.type
_entity_poly.pdbx_seq_one_letter_code
_entity_poly.pdbx_strand_id
1 'polypeptide(L)'
;MQDIEDKAAADIIFGYNDAAEGEDSETDDDVTEVEGPEISKLKEENLDAFLDDHCAIVFVSQLERLANIKVDGKCLIKGCKETVQTTIDYIGSAVYVTWVCSNGHQKQKWCSQPVMNRRLHSGDLSISAAILLSGNNFAKMKLFADFMGLKFPNCDKFNRIQRTYLIPSIEKTWTTQQSDILDEMRDEEIVVLGDGRMDSPGHCA
;
A
#
# COMPACT_ATOMS: atom_id res chain seq x y z
N MET A 1 -47.49 -3.15 -29.86
CA MET A 1 -46.66 -3.26 -28.65
C MET A 1 -45.39 -3.93 -29.13
N GLN A 2 -44.30 -3.17 -29.20
CA GLN A 2 -43.06 -3.56 -29.88
C GLN A 2 -42.22 -4.37 -28.89
N ASP A 3 -41.92 -5.62 -29.24
CA ASP A 3 -41.01 -6.47 -28.49
C ASP A 3 -39.59 -5.91 -28.62
N ILE A 4 -38.97 -5.61 -27.49
CA ILE A 4 -37.58 -5.16 -27.41
C ILE A 4 -36.74 -6.44 -27.32
N GLU A 5 -35.97 -6.71 -28.38
CA GLU A 5 -34.93 -7.73 -28.39
C GLU A 5 -33.77 -7.30 -27.47
N ASP A 6 -33.64 -7.94 -26.31
CA ASP A 6 -32.45 -7.83 -25.48
C ASP A 6 -31.30 -8.63 -26.13
N LYS A 7 -30.38 -7.91 -26.76
CA LYS A 7 -29.09 -8.45 -27.19
C LYS A 7 -28.24 -8.75 -25.96
N ALA A 8 -27.97 -10.03 -25.72
CA ALA A 8 -26.96 -10.49 -24.76
C ALA A 8 -25.61 -9.82 -25.08
N ALA A 9 -25.13 -8.97 -24.18
CA ALA A 9 -23.75 -8.53 -24.18
C ALA A 9 -22.89 -9.74 -23.85
N ALA A 10 -21.98 -10.10 -24.76
CA ALA A 10 -21.05 -11.20 -24.57
C ALA A 10 -20.26 -11.00 -23.27
N ASP A 11 -20.33 -11.99 -22.39
CA ASP A 11 -19.52 -12.09 -21.19
C ASP A 11 -18.03 -12.05 -21.57
N ILE A 12 -17.37 -10.93 -21.25
CA ILE A 12 -15.91 -10.89 -21.21
C ILE A 12 -15.51 -11.60 -19.91
N ILE A 13 -15.39 -12.92 -20.00
CA ILE A 13 -14.74 -13.75 -18.99
C ILE A 13 -13.28 -13.28 -18.89
N PHE A 14 -12.97 -12.44 -17.90
CA PHE A 14 -11.60 -12.17 -17.54
C PHE A 14 -11.05 -13.39 -16.82
N GLY A 15 -10.52 -14.31 -17.64
CA GLY A 15 -9.70 -15.41 -17.17
C GLY A 15 -8.58 -14.88 -16.30
N TYR A 16 -8.44 -15.50 -15.13
CA TYR A 16 -7.22 -15.46 -14.35
C TYR A 16 -6.14 -16.07 -15.25
N ASN A 17 -5.36 -15.22 -15.91
CA ASN A 17 -4.24 -15.67 -16.71
C ASN A 17 -3.10 -15.99 -15.74
N ASP A 18 -2.94 -17.28 -15.45
CA ASP A 18 -1.63 -17.84 -15.11
C ASP A 18 -0.72 -17.65 -16.33
N ALA A 19 0.13 -16.61 -16.28
CA ALA A 19 1.42 -16.56 -16.95
C ALA A 19 2.09 -15.20 -16.70
N ALA A 20 2.94 -15.16 -15.68
CA ALA A 20 4.25 -14.52 -15.80
C ALA A 20 5.16 -15.17 -14.76
N GLU A 21 5.65 -16.38 -15.05
CA GLU A 21 7.02 -16.72 -14.67
C GLU A 21 7.94 -15.78 -15.47
N GLY A 22 8.02 -14.54 -15.01
CA GLY A 22 9.14 -13.67 -15.31
C GLY A 22 10.18 -13.97 -14.24
N GLU A 23 11.41 -14.25 -14.67
CA GLU A 23 12.57 -14.17 -13.78
C GLU A 23 12.48 -12.82 -13.05
N ASP A 24 12.17 -12.85 -11.75
CA ASP A 24 12.30 -11.70 -10.86
C ASP A 24 13.80 -11.40 -10.84
N SER A 25 14.28 -10.63 -11.81
CA SER A 25 15.53 -9.92 -11.66
C SER A 25 15.33 -9.05 -10.41
N GLU A 26 16.12 -9.30 -9.38
CA GLU A 26 16.27 -8.44 -8.21
C GLU A 26 16.85 -7.09 -8.66
N THR A 27 16.11 -6.34 -9.49
CA THR A 27 16.47 -4.98 -9.79
C THR A 27 15.95 -4.13 -8.64
N ASP A 28 16.93 -3.64 -7.89
CA ASP A 28 16.86 -2.63 -6.85
C ASP A 28 16.42 -1.28 -7.46
N ASP A 29 15.30 -1.28 -8.23
CA ASP A 29 14.78 -0.15 -8.99
C ASP A 29 13.99 0.78 -8.06
N ASP A 30 14.73 1.58 -7.32
CA ASP A 30 14.79 3.05 -7.47
C ASP A 30 15.53 3.57 -6.24
N VAL A 31 16.85 3.66 -6.34
CA VAL A 31 17.72 4.13 -5.26
C VAL A 31 17.58 5.65 -5.15
N THR A 32 16.45 6.13 -4.64
CA THR A 32 16.41 7.43 -3.96
C THR A 32 16.79 7.18 -2.50
N GLU A 33 17.81 7.88 -1.99
CA GLU A 33 18.14 7.85 -0.57
C GLU A 33 16.90 8.28 0.24
N VAL A 34 16.29 7.31 0.94
CA VAL A 34 15.20 7.52 1.90
C VAL A 34 15.81 7.80 3.26
N GLU A 35 16.71 8.78 3.31
CA GLU A 35 17.37 9.17 4.56
C GLU A 35 17.22 10.67 4.78
N GLY A 36 16.78 11.01 5.99
CA GLY A 36 16.53 12.35 6.46
C GLY A 36 16.08 12.29 7.92
N PRO A 37 16.47 13.26 8.77
CA PRO A 37 16.13 13.25 10.20
C PRO A 37 14.62 13.29 10.49
N GLU A 38 13.83 13.66 9.49
CA GLU A 38 12.38 13.88 9.59
C GLU A 38 11.56 12.77 8.91
N ILE A 39 12.21 11.66 8.54
CA ILE A 39 11.55 10.44 8.09
C ILE A 39 11.46 9.49 9.27
N SER A 40 10.24 9.26 9.77
CA SER A 40 10.00 8.32 10.86
C SER A 40 10.30 6.89 10.40
N LYS A 41 11.16 6.18 11.15
CA LYS A 41 11.37 4.74 10.94
C LYS A 41 10.44 3.97 11.86
N LEU A 42 9.62 3.09 11.31
CA LEU A 42 8.80 2.20 12.12
C LEU A 42 9.66 1.06 12.64
N LYS A 43 9.64 0.87 13.96
CA LYS A 43 10.33 -0.19 14.69
C LYS A 43 9.30 -0.98 15.47
N GLU A 44 9.65 -2.20 15.87
CA GLU A 44 8.77 -3.08 16.67
C GLU A 44 8.23 -2.38 17.92
N GLU A 45 9.06 -1.61 18.61
CA GLU A 45 8.69 -0.83 19.81
C GLU A 45 7.60 0.23 19.58
N ASN A 46 7.36 0.64 18.33
CA ASN A 46 6.36 1.65 17.96
C ASN A 46 5.23 1.08 17.09
N LEU A 47 5.09 -0.25 17.03
CA LEU A 47 4.10 -0.89 16.16
C LEU A 47 2.67 -0.59 16.60
N ASP A 48 2.39 -0.63 17.91
CA ASP A 48 1.06 -0.36 18.46
C ASP A 48 0.60 1.06 18.11
N ALA A 49 1.48 2.05 18.28
CA ALA A 49 1.19 3.44 17.92
C ALA A 49 0.91 3.61 16.42
N PHE A 50 1.51 2.78 15.56
CA PHE A 50 1.20 2.78 14.13
C PHE A 50 -0.15 2.11 13.82
N LEU A 51 -0.50 1.04 14.52
CA LEU A 51 -1.79 0.35 14.36
C LEU A 51 -2.96 1.19 14.88
N ASP A 52 -2.72 2.00 15.91
CA ASP A 52 -3.70 2.92 16.49
C ASP A 52 -3.82 4.24 15.70
N ASP A 53 -2.91 4.51 14.77
CA ASP A 53 -2.91 5.74 13.96
C ASP A 53 -4.02 5.73 12.90
N HIS A 54 -4.52 6.91 12.56
CA HIS A 54 -5.57 7.07 11.55
C HIS A 54 -5.02 7.67 10.26
N CYS A 55 -5.28 6.99 9.14
CA CYS A 55 -4.94 7.51 7.81
C CYS A 55 -5.95 8.56 7.37
N ALA A 56 -5.45 9.67 6.80
CA ALA A 56 -6.27 10.73 6.20
C ALA A 56 -5.98 10.87 4.70
N ILE A 57 -7.00 11.19 3.92
CA ILE A 57 -6.85 11.64 2.53
C ILE A 57 -6.64 13.16 2.54
N VAL A 58 -5.49 13.62 2.06
CA VAL A 58 -5.09 15.04 2.11
C VAL A 58 -4.73 15.51 0.71
N PHE A 59 -5.23 16.69 0.32
CA PHE A 59 -4.85 17.34 -0.93
C PHE A 59 -3.43 17.88 -0.85
N VAL A 60 -2.63 17.65 -1.90
CA VAL A 60 -1.23 18.07 -2.01
C VAL A 60 -1.05 19.56 -1.72
N SER A 61 -1.96 20.41 -2.20
CA SER A 61 -1.90 21.86 -1.96
C SER A 61 -2.06 22.27 -0.49
N GLN A 62 -2.81 21.50 0.31
CA GLN A 62 -2.92 21.74 1.76
C GLN A 62 -1.66 21.25 2.48
N LEU A 63 -1.10 20.13 2.02
CA LEU A 63 0.17 19.61 2.55
C LEU A 63 1.32 20.59 2.28
N GLU A 64 1.42 21.16 1.09
CA GLU A 64 2.39 22.21 0.75
C GLU A 64 2.24 23.45 1.63
N ARG A 65 1.00 23.87 1.88
CA ARG A 65 0.74 24.99 2.80
C ARG A 65 1.27 24.69 4.20
N LEU A 66 1.01 23.49 4.72
CA LEU A 66 1.51 23.07 6.02
C LEU A 66 3.04 23.00 6.05
N ALA A 67 3.65 22.44 5.01
CA ALA A 67 5.10 22.33 4.84
C ALA A 67 5.79 23.71 4.87
N ASN A 68 5.17 24.73 4.27
CA ASN A 68 5.70 26.08 4.23
C ASN A 68 5.49 26.89 5.52
N ILE A 69 4.61 26.45 6.43
CA ILE A 69 4.45 27.11 7.75
C ILE A 69 5.64 26.80 8.67
N LYS A 70 6.21 25.60 8.58
CA LYS A 70 7.16 25.08 9.57
C LYS A 70 8.63 25.37 9.27
N VAL A 71 9.00 25.56 8.00
CA VAL A 71 10.41 25.63 7.58
C VAL A 71 10.77 27.05 7.14
N ASP A 72 11.79 27.63 7.77
CA ASP A 72 12.34 28.94 7.36
C ASP A 72 12.83 28.89 5.91
N GLY A 73 12.56 29.94 5.13
CA GLY A 73 12.89 30.02 3.71
C GLY A 73 14.39 30.19 3.41
N LYS A 74 15.26 30.23 4.42
CA LYS A 74 16.71 30.41 4.24
C LYS A 74 17.47 29.09 4.14
N CYS A 75 18.42 29.06 3.22
CA CYS A 75 19.37 27.96 3.08
C CYS A 75 20.29 27.86 4.31
N LEU A 76 20.67 26.65 4.70
CA LEU A 76 21.56 26.40 5.84
C LEU A 76 23.05 26.54 5.49
N ILE A 77 23.40 26.53 4.20
CA ILE A 77 24.80 26.60 3.75
C ILE A 77 25.32 28.03 3.88
N LYS A 78 26.43 28.20 4.61
CA LYS A 78 27.10 29.49 4.77
C LYS A 78 27.48 30.06 3.40
N GLY A 79 27.07 31.30 3.13
CA GLY A 79 27.31 31.99 1.86
C GLY A 79 26.20 31.80 0.81
N CYS A 80 25.27 30.85 1.01
CA CYS A 80 24.11 30.69 0.15
C CYS A 80 22.98 31.63 0.60
N LYS A 81 22.62 32.60 -0.25
CA LYS A 81 21.53 33.56 0.01
C LYS A 81 20.22 33.21 -0.72
N GLU A 82 20.22 32.11 -1.45
CA GLU A 82 19.04 31.64 -2.17
C GLU A 82 17.93 31.23 -1.23
N THR A 83 16.70 31.45 -1.69
CA THR A 83 15.50 30.99 -1.01
C THR A 83 15.33 29.49 -1.18
N VAL A 84 14.77 28.87 -0.16
CA VAL A 84 14.42 27.45 -0.15
C VAL A 84 12.98 27.31 -0.63
N GLN A 85 12.79 26.41 -1.58
CA GLN A 85 11.48 26.03 -2.11
C GLN A 85 11.20 24.57 -1.81
N THR A 86 9.92 24.22 -1.83
CA THR A 86 9.48 22.85 -1.63
C THR A 86 9.36 22.14 -2.97
N THR A 87 9.79 20.89 -3.00
CA THR A 87 9.59 19.95 -4.11
C THR A 87 8.86 18.73 -3.57
N ILE A 88 7.99 18.15 -4.40
CA ILE A 88 7.16 17.00 -4.04
C ILE A 88 7.46 15.84 -4.97
N ASP A 89 7.79 14.71 -4.36
CA ASP A 89 7.99 13.43 -5.04
C ASP A 89 7.07 12.36 -4.43
N TYR A 90 6.88 11.27 -5.16
CA TYR A 90 6.00 10.19 -4.72
C TYR A 90 6.68 8.83 -4.88
N ILE A 91 6.51 7.96 -3.88
CA ILE A 91 6.95 6.57 -3.96
C ILE A 91 5.80 5.67 -3.48
N GLY A 92 5.17 4.95 -4.41
CA GLY A 92 3.91 4.25 -4.10
C GLY A 92 2.86 5.24 -3.62
N SER A 93 2.33 5.03 -2.42
CA SER A 93 1.42 5.95 -1.72
C SER A 93 2.12 7.10 -0.97
N ALA A 94 3.45 7.05 -0.82
CA ALA A 94 4.19 8.02 -0.02
C ALA A 94 4.31 9.37 -0.73
N VAL A 95 4.15 10.45 0.03
CA VAL A 95 4.50 11.80 -0.41
C VAL A 95 5.80 12.21 0.27
N TYR A 96 6.79 12.57 -0.52
CA TYR A 96 8.03 13.17 -0.07
C TYR A 96 7.99 14.66 -0.27
N VAL A 97 8.35 15.39 0.77
CA VAL A 97 8.46 16.85 0.74
C VAL A 97 9.93 17.19 0.98
N THR A 98 10.57 17.80 -0.01
CA THR A 98 11.99 18.14 0.04
C THR A 98 12.16 19.65 -0.10
N TRP A 99 12.84 20.25 0.86
CA TRP A 99 13.14 21.68 0.88
C TRP A 99 14.54 21.90 0.28
N VAL A 100 14.61 22.53 -0.88
CA VAL A 100 15.85 22.71 -1.65
C VAL A 100 15.97 24.16 -2.08
N CYS A 101 17.17 24.76 -2.01
CA CYS A 101 17.39 26.10 -2.56
C CYS A 101 17.70 26.07 -4.06
N SER A 102 17.64 27.22 -4.74
CA SER A 102 17.94 27.34 -6.18
C SER A 102 19.32 26.78 -6.60
N ASN A 103 20.27 26.70 -5.66
CA ASN A 103 21.61 26.13 -5.87
C ASN A 103 21.68 24.60 -5.63
N GLY A 104 20.56 23.94 -5.36
CA GLY A 104 20.50 22.48 -5.15
C GLY A 104 20.82 22.00 -3.74
N HIS A 105 21.02 22.89 -2.77
CA HIS A 105 21.27 22.47 -1.39
C HIS A 105 19.96 22.00 -0.72
N GLN A 106 19.90 20.72 -0.37
CA GLN A 106 18.80 20.15 0.40
C GLN A 106 18.91 20.57 1.87
N LYS A 107 17.89 21.28 2.35
CA LYS A 107 17.74 21.68 3.74
C LYS A 107 17.12 20.56 4.58
N GLN A 108 16.06 19.95 4.08
CA GLN A 108 15.27 18.97 4.81
C GLN A 108 14.51 18.08 3.82
N LYS A 109 14.22 16.85 4.25
CA LYS A 109 13.36 15.90 3.55
C LYS A 109 12.44 15.22 4.56
N TRP A 110 11.15 15.21 4.27
CA TRP A 110 10.10 14.62 5.09
C TRP A 110 9.30 13.62 4.26
N CYS A 111 8.75 12.60 4.92
CA CYS A 111 7.90 11.57 4.33
C CYS A 111 6.54 11.57 5.03
N SER A 112 5.46 11.46 4.27
CA SER A 112 4.09 11.45 4.78
C SER A 112 3.71 10.25 5.64
N GLN A 113 4.61 9.28 5.73
CA GLN A 113 4.35 8.03 6.43
C GLN A 113 5.64 7.41 6.96
N PRO A 114 5.55 6.61 8.04
CA PRO A 114 6.66 5.82 8.52
C PRO A 114 7.22 4.87 7.46
N VAL A 115 8.53 4.66 7.53
CA VAL A 115 9.25 3.73 6.66
C VAL A 115 9.78 2.57 7.50
N MET A 116 9.45 1.35 7.10
CA MET A 116 9.90 0.11 7.72
C MET A 116 11.24 -0.35 7.13
N ASN A 117 11.75 -1.47 7.65
CA ASN A 117 12.95 -2.14 7.11
C ASN A 117 12.84 -2.35 5.59
N ARG A 118 13.99 -2.33 4.91
CA ARG A 118 14.08 -2.46 3.43
C ARG A 118 13.26 -1.41 2.68
N ARG A 119 13.09 -0.22 3.27
CA ARG A 119 12.40 0.93 2.66
C ARG A 119 10.93 0.67 2.30
N LEU A 120 10.28 -0.23 3.03
CA LEU A 120 8.84 -0.46 2.86
C LEU A 120 8.05 0.69 3.50
N HIS A 121 7.26 1.40 2.70
CA HIS A 121 6.35 2.42 3.21
C HIS A 121 5.17 1.78 3.92
N SER A 122 4.85 2.28 5.12
CA SER A 122 3.82 1.67 5.95
C SER A 122 2.43 1.70 5.31
N GLY A 123 2.07 2.76 4.59
CA GLY A 123 0.81 2.84 3.85
C GLY A 123 0.75 1.93 2.63
N ASP A 124 1.87 1.64 1.96
CA ASP A 124 1.89 0.62 0.89
C ASP A 124 1.59 -0.77 1.48
N LEU A 125 2.14 -1.07 2.67
CA LEU A 125 1.80 -2.29 3.41
C LEU A 125 0.33 -2.29 3.83
N SER A 126 -0.17 -1.21 4.43
CA SER A 126 -1.56 -1.10 4.89
C SER A 126 -2.56 -1.21 3.74
N ILE A 127 -2.32 -0.54 2.61
CA ILE A 127 -3.16 -0.65 1.41
C ILE A 127 -3.17 -2.09 0.92
N SER A 128 -2.00 -2.73 0.81
CA SER A 128 -1.89 -4.10 0.33
C SER A 128 -2.62 -5.09 1.26
N ALA A 129 -2.45 -4.92 2.57
CA ALA A 129 -3.13 -5.71 3.59
C ALA A 129 -4.64 -5.49 3.55
N ALA A 130 -5.10 -4.25 3.48
CA ALA A 130 -6.52 -3.92 3.42
C ALA A 130 -7.19 -4.54 2.19
N ILE A 131 -6.56 -4.47 1.01
CA ILE A 131 -7.09 -5.09 -0.21
C ILE A 131 -7.19 -6.61 -0.04
N LEU A 132 -6.10 -7.25 0.39
CA LEU A 132 -6.05 -8.71 0.50
C LEU A 132 -7.04 -9.24 1.55
N LEU A 133 -7.01 -8.67 2.76
CA LEU A 133 -7.82 -9.15 3.89
C LEU A 133 -9.32 -8.86 3.72
N SER A 134 -9.70 -7.85 2.93
CA SER A 134 -11.10 -7.56 2.61
C SER A 134 -11.60 -8.27 1.35
N GLY A 135 -10.75 -9.05 0.66
CA GLY A 135 -11.11 -9.70 -0.60
C GLY A 135 -11.36 -8.73 -1.76
N ASN A 136 -10.83 -7.50 -1.69
CA ASN A 136 -11.00 -6.52 -2.75
C ASN A 136 -10.07 -6.79 -3.94
N ASN A 137 -10.50 -6.35 -5.12
CA ASN A 137 -9.68 -6.48 -6.33
C ASN A 137 -8.71 -5.30 -6.47
N PHE A 138 -7.41 -5.59 -6.58
CA PHE A 138 -6.37 -4.57 -6.71
C PHE A 138 -6.59 -3.62 -7.89
N ALA A 139 -6.95 -4.13 -9.07
CA ALA A 139 -7.14 -3.29 -10.25
C ALA A 139 -8.31 -2.31 -10.08
N LYS A 140 -9.41 -2.74 -9.43
CA LYS A 140 -10.53 -1.86 -9.08
C LYS A 140 -10.12 -0.78 -8.08
N MET A 141 -9.33 -1.14 -7.06
CA MET A 141 -8.85 -0.16 -6.07
C MET A 141 -7.83 0.81 -6.65
N LYS A 142 -6.97 0.34 -7.57
CA LYS A 142 -6.08 1.20 -8.32
C LYS A 142 -6.85 2.16 -9.24
N LEU A 143 -7.87 1.68 -9.93
CA LEU A 143 -8.75 2.53 -10.75
C LEU A 143 -9.47 3.59 -9.91
N PHE A 144 -9.95 3.22 -8.72
CA PHE A 144 -10.50 4.16 -7.75
C PHE A 144 -9.48 5.25 -7.37
N ALA A 145 -8.24 4.86 -7.06
CA ALA A 145 -7.16 5.79 -6.75
C ALA A 145 -6.86 6.72 -7.93
N ASP A 146 -6.80 6.20 -9.15
CA ASP A 146 -6.54 6.97 -10.36
C ASP A 146 -7.66 8.00 -10.62
N PHE A 147 -8.94 7.66 -10.43
CA PHE A 147 -10.06 8.62 -10.54
C PHE A 147 -10.02 9.72 -9.48
N MET A 148 -9.56 9.40 -8.27
CA MET A 148 -9.39 10.37 -7.19
C MET A 148 -8.09 11.19 -7.32
N GLY A 149 -7.17 10.81 -8.22
CA GLY A 149 -5.84 11.40 -8.33
C GLY A 149 -4.89 11.02 -7.17
N LEU A 150 -5.12 9.90 -6.50
CA LEU A 150 -4.29 9.39 -5.42
C LEU A 150 -3.10 8.61 -5.98
N LYS A 151 -1.92 8.79 -5.36
CA LYS A 151 -0.78 7.92 -5.63
C LYS A 151 -0.95 6.60 -4.88
N PHE A 152 -0.54 5.52 -5.53
CA PHE A 152 -0.88 4.15 -5.15
C PHE A 152 0.29 3.21 -5.44
N PRO A 153 0.48 2.12 -4.68
CA PRO A 153 1.44 1.08 -5.06
C PRO A 153 1.11 0.51 -6.45
N ASN A 154 2.13 0.19 -7.22
CA ASN A 154 1.96 -0.53 -8.48
C ASN A 154 1.73 -2.04 -8.23
N CYS A 155 1.38 -2.77 -9.28
CA CYS A 155 1.07 -4.20 -9.19
C CYS A 155 2.26 -5.00 -8.64
N ASP A 156 3.47 -4.71 -9.11
CA ASP A 156 4.68 -5.42 -8.71
C ASP A 156 4.98 -5.23 -7.22
N LYS A 157 4.88 -3.99 -6.73
CA LYS A 157 5.05 -3.69 -5.30
C LYS A 157 3.96 -4.36 -4.46
N PHE A 158 2.70 -4.31 -4.90
CA PHE A 158 1.58 -4.97 -4.21
C PHE A 158 1.79 -6.50 -4.12
N ASN A 159 2.16 -7.15 -5.23
CA ASN A 159 2.43 -8.58 -5.26
C ASN A 159 3.64 -8.96 -4.40
N ARG A 160 4.72 -8.17 -4.46
CA ARG A 160 5.89 -8.37 -3.61
C ARG A 160 5.53 -8.28 -2.13
N ILE A 161 4.77 -7.26 -1.73
CA ILE A 161 4.34 -7.10 -0.34
C ILE A 161 3.52 -8.31 0.12
N GLN A 162 2.60 -8.80 -0.71
CA GLN A 162 1.81 -9.99 -0.39
C GLN A 162 2.69 -11.22 -0.18
N ARG A 163 3.55 -11.54 -1.16
CA ARG A 163 4.42 -12.72 -1.14
C ARG A 163 5.40 -12.68 0.04
N THR A 164 5.99 -11.52 0.32
CA THR A 164 7.04 -11.39 1.33
C THR A 164 6.51 -11.28 2.75
N TYR A 165 5.36 -10.62 2.98
CA TYR A 165 4.92 -10.27 4.33
C TYR A 165 3.52 -10.78 4.67
N LEU A 166 2.54 -10.57 3.78
CA LEU A 166 1.13 -10.76 4.14
C LEU A 166 0.73 -12.23 4.12
N ILE A 167 0.96 -12.92 2.99
CA ILE A 167 0.58 -14.33 2.83
C ILE A 167 1.25 -15.20 3.91
N PRO A 168 2.57 -15.11 4.16
CA PRO A 168 3.20 -15.91 5.21
C PRO A 168 2.62 -15.64 6.60
N SER A 169 2.26 -14.38 6.90
CA SER A 169 1.65 -14.02 8.18
C SER A 169 0.25 -14.61 8.32
N ILE A 170 -0.56 -14.53 7.25
CA ILE A 170 -1.91 -15.10 7.20
C ILE A 170 -1.86 -16.62 7.36
N GLU A 171 -1.01 -17.30 6.59
CA GLU A 171 -0.85 -18.77 6.66
C GLU A 171 -0.42 -19.23 8.05
N LYS A 172 0.52 -18.50 8.67
CA LYS A 172 0.95 -18.78 10.04
C LYS A 172 -0.21 -18.65 11.02
N THR A 173 -0.93 -17.52 10.99
CA THR A 173 -2.07 -17.29 11.89
C THR A 173 -3.17 -18.34 11.68
N TRP A 174 -3.51 -18.64 10.42
CA TRP A 174 -4.50 -19.65 10.07
C TRP A 174 -4.10 -21.04 10.57
N THR A 175 -2.86 -21.46 10.33
CA THR A 175 -2.35 -22.77 10.75
C THR A 175 -2.34 -22.91 12.27
N THR A 176 -1.93 -21.86 12.99
CA THR A 176 -1.97 -21.84 14.46
C THR A 176 -3.40 -21.96 14.97
N GLN A 177 -4.32 -21.13 14.49
CA GLN A 177 -5.73 -21.18 14.90
C GLN A 177 -6.38 -22.54 14.60
N GLN A 178 -6.10 -23.08 13.41
CA GLN A 178 -6.61 -24.40 13.03
C GLN A 178 -6.07 -25.50 13.95
N SER A 179 -4.76 -25.47 14.26
CA SER A 179 -4.15 -26.44 15.17
C SER A 179 -4.75 -26.35 16.57
N ASP A 180 -4.93 -25.13 17.10
CA ASP A 180 -5.51 -24.91 18.43
C ASP A 180 -6.94 -25.46 18.53
N ILE A 181 -7.76 -25.20 17.50
CA ILE A 181 -9.14 -25.71 17.40
C ILE A 181 -9.15 -27.25 17.33
N LEU A 182 -8.28 -27.84 16.50
CA LEU A 182 -8.20 -29.30 16.35
C LEU A 182 -7.72 -29.97 17.64
N ASP A 183 -6.81 -29.34 18.38
CA ASP A 183 -6.33 -29.84 19.66
C ASP A 183 -7.41 -29.76 20.74
N GLU A 184 -8.21 -28.68 20.77
CA GLU A 184 -9.36 -28.54 21.68
C GLU A 184 -10.44 -29.60 21.40
N MET A 185 -10.70 -29.90 20.13
CA MET A 185 -11.78 -30.81 19.72
C MET A 185 -11.36 -32.29 19.61
N ARG A 186 -10.09 -32.63 19.91
CA ARG A 186 -9.50 -33.95 19.60
C ARG A 186 -10.29 -35.14 20.15
N ASP A 187 -10.82 -34.99 21.36
CA ASP A 187 -11.51 -36.07 22.10
C ASP A 187 -13.02 -35.83 22.21
N GLU A 188 -13.55 -34.84 21.48
CA GLU A 188 -14.96 -34.46 21.49
C GLU A 188 -15.72 -35.12 20.32
N GLU A 189 -16.96 -35.55 20.57
CA GLU A 189 -17.85 -36.01 19.49
C GLU A 189 -18.42 -34.79 18.76
N ILE A 190 -17.74 -34.38 17.67
CA ILE A 190 -18.10 -33.20 16.90
C ILE A 190 -18.85 -33.55 15.61
N VAL A 191 -19.83 -32.69 15.25
CA VAL A 191 -20.47 -32.69 13.94
C VAL A 191 -19.87 -31.56 13.12
N VAL A 192 -19.07 -31.90 12.12
CA VAL A 192 -18.49 -30.91 11.20
C VAL A 192 -19.52 -30.56 10.14
N LEU A 193 -19.91 -29.29 10.09
CA LEU A 193 -20.77 -28.74 9.05
C LEU A 193 -19.94 -27.77 8.22
N GLY A 194 -19.67 -28.14 6.96
CA GLY A 194 -19.02 -27.26 5.99
C GLY A 194 -20.05 -26.62 5.07
N ASP A 195 -19.96 -25.31 4.85
CA ASP A 195 -20.52 -24.71 3.64
C ASP A 195 -19.62 -25.12 2.48
N GLY A 196 -20.06 -26.11 1.72
CA GLY A 196 -19.44 -26.50 0.46
C GLY A 196 -19.72 -25.45 -0.60
N ARG A 197 -19.14 -24.26 -0.49
CA ARG A 197 -19.08 -23.29 -1.60
C ARG A 197 -18.13 -23.81 -2.66
N MET A 198 -18.60 -24.81 -3.40
CA MET A 198 -18.18 -25.07 -4.75
C MET A 198 -18.87 -24.02 -5.62
N ASP A 199 -18.41 -22.77 -5.57
CA ASP A 199 -18.82 -21.78 -6.56
C ASP A 199 -18.28 -22.27 -7.91
N SER A 200 -19.08 -23.05 -8.62
CA SER A 200 -18.89 -23.23 -10.06
C SER A 200 -18.88 -21.83 -10.68
N PRO A 201 -17.97 -21.52 -11.62
CA PRO A 201 -17.89 -20.18 -12.19
C PRO A 201 -19.25 -19.83 -12.82
N GLY A 202 -20.00 -18.85 -12.27
CA GLY A 202 -21.19 -18.33 -12.93
C GLY A 202 -22.44 -18.02 -12.09
N HIS A 203 -22.47 -18.25 -10.78
CA HIS A 203 -23.67 -17.97 -9.98
C HIS A 203 -23.38 -17.13 -8.74
N CYS A 204 -23.43 -15.81 -8.89
CA CYS A 204 -23.77 -14.90 -7.79
C CYS A 204 -25.20 -14.43 -8.03
N ALA A 205 -26.11 -14.70 -7.09
CA ALA A 205 -27.47 -14.16 -7.07
C ALA A 205 -27.48 -12.70 -6.61
#